data_AF-A0A090RCT1-F1
#
_entry.id   AF-A0A090RCT1-F1
#
_cell.length_a   1.000
_cell.length_b   1.000
_cell.length_c   1.000
_cell.angle_alpha   90.00
_cell.angle_beta   90.00
_cell.angle_gamma   90.00
#
_symmetry.space_group_name_H-M   'P 1'
#
loop_
_entity.id
_entity.type
_entity.pdbx_description
1 polymer ?
#
loop_
_entity_poly.entity_id
_entity_poly.type
_entity_poly.pdbx_seq_one_letter_code
_entity_poly.pdbx_strand_id
1 'polypeptide(L)'
;MINDMATGRYLSTLVEGNINPMLLPAILFLLAGAMAFSTGTSWGTFGIMLPIAGDLAGATDIALILPMLAAVLAGSVFGDHCSPISDTTILSSTGARCHHMDHVSTQLPYAFAMALVSTVGFLALGFTDSLAVGFIAASVAFLLVCSGLAWLARRP
;
A
#
# COMPACT_ATOMS: atom_id res chain seq x y z
N MET A 1 -25.52 -1.66 -3.64
CA MET A 1 -24.80 -1.93 -4.91
C MET A 1 -23.71 -2.98 -4.77
N ILE A 2 -22.70 -2.86 -3.88
CA ILE A 2 -21.65 -3.90 -3.75
C ILE A 2 -22.16 -5.17 -3.03
N ASN A 3 -22.94 -5.01 -1.94
CA ASN A 3 -23.60 -6.14 -1.27
C ASN A 3 -24.58 -6.90 -2.18
N ASP A 4 -25.25 -6.21 -3.11
CA ASP A 4 -26.22 -6.81 -4.02
C ASP A 4 -25.55 -7.69 -5.10
N MET A 5 -24.27 -7.44 -5.39
CA MET A 5 -23.48 -8.16 -6.39
C MET A 5 -22.77 -9.39 -5.82
N ALA A 6 -22.95 -9.70 -4.52
CA ALA A 6 -22.30 -10.81 -3.82
C ALA A 6 -20.76 -10.85 -3.99
N THR A 7 -20.13 -9.69 -4.21
CA THR A 7 -18.71 -9.57 -4.55
C THR A 7 -17.81 -10.16 -3.46
N GLY A 8 -18.15 -9.94 -2.18
CA GLY A 8 -17.42 -10.55 -1.05
C GLY A 8 -17.40 -12.08 -1.09
N ARG A 9 -18.52 -12.73 -1.45
CA ARG A 9 -18.57 -14.19 -1.63
C ARG A 9 -17.77 -14.66 -2.83
N TYR A 10 -17.82 -13.93 -3.94
CA TYR A 10 -17.00 -14.29 -5.10
C TYR A 10 -15.49 -14.18 -4.78
N LEU A 11 -15.08 -13.09 -4.13
CA LEU A 11 -13.69 -12.91 -3.70
C LEU A 11 -13.27 -13.96 -2.67
N SER A 12 -14.14 -14.36 -1.74
CA SER A 12 -13.84 -15.43 -0.79
C SER A 12 -13.58 -16.75 -1.50
N THR A 13 -14.37 -17.12 -2.53
CA THR A 13 -14.11 -18.34 -3.31
C THR A 13 -12.79 -18.30 -4.10
N LEU A 14 -12.31 -17.12 -4.50
CA LEU A 14 -11.01 -16.97 -5.13
C LEU A 14 -9.85 -17.08 -4.13
N VAL A 15 -10.05 -16.60 -2.91
CA VAL A 15 -9.04 -16.67 -1.84
C VAL A 15 -9.00 -18.04 -1.18
N GLU A 16 -10.15 -18.67 -0.97
CA GLU A 16 -10.30 -20.01 -0.40
C GLU A 16 -9.50 -21.03 -1.22
N GLY A 17 -8.52 -21.67 -0.58
CA GLY A 17 -7.67 -22.70 -1.18
C GLY A 17 -6.51 -22.18 -2.05
N ASN A 18 -6.45 -20.89 -2.39
CA ASN A 18 -5.41 -20.33 -3.26
C ASN A 18 -4.49 -19.33 -2.54
N ILE A 19 -5.00 -18.58 -1.55
CA ILE A 19 -4.26 -17.50 -0.89
C ILE A 19 -4.42 -17.62 0.63
N ASN A 20 -3.29 -17.58 1.34
CA ASN A 20 -3.32 -17.50 2.81
C ASN A 20 -3.90 -16.13 3.23
N PRO A 21 -4.99 -16.08 4.03
CA PRO A 21 -5.59 -14.82 4.49
C PRO A 21 -4.61 -13.84 5.13
N MET A 22 -3.55 -14.35 5.76
CA MET A 22 -2.50 -13.54 6.41
C MET A 22 -1.68 -12.70 5.43
N LEU A 23 -1.70 -13.02 4.14
CA LEU A 23 -1.05 -12.23 3.09
C LEU A 23 -1.94 -11.09 2.56
N LEU A 24 -3.24 -11.12 2.85
CA LEU A 24 -4.21 -10.19 2.26
C LEU A 24 -3.92 -8.72 2.57
N PRO A 25 -3.51 -8.31 3.79
CA PRO A 25 -3.12 -6.92 4.02
C PRO A 25 -1.99 -6.47 3.10
N ALA A 26 -0.94 -7.27 2.91
CA ALA A 26 0.16 -6.92 2.02
C ALA A 26 -0.28 -6.88 0.53
N ILE A 27 -1.11 -7.83 0.11
CA ILE A 27 -1.66 -7.87 -1.26
C ILE A 27 -2.52 -6.63 -1.52
N LEU A 28 -3.43 -6.29 -0.61
CA LEU A 28 -4.31 -5.12 -0.73
C LEU A 28 -3.51 -3.82 -0.75
N PHE A 29 -2.45 -3.70 0.06
CA PHE A 29 -1.53 -2.57 0.00
C PHE A 29 -0.94 -2.38 -1.41
N LEU A 30 -0.41 -3.45 -2.00
CA LEU A 30 0.21 -3.40 -3.32
C LEU A 30 -0.82 -3.13 -4.44
N LEU A 31 -1.99 -3.74 -4.37
CA LEU A 31 -3.06 -3.53 -5.35
C LEU A 31 -3.62 -2.11 -5.28
N ALA A 32 -3.88 -1.59 -4.08
CA ALA A 32 -4.32 -0.21 -3.89
C ALA A 32 -3.24 0.78 -4.36
N GLY A 33 -1.97 0.49 -4.08
CA GLY A 33 -0.85 1.29 -4.59
C GLY A 33 -0.76 1.30 -6.10
N ALA A 34 -0.83 0.14 -6.76
CA ALA A 34 -0.80 0.05 -8.22
C ALA A 34 -1.99 0.78 -8.87
N MET A 35 -3.18 0.64 -8.29
CA MET A 35 -4.39 1.33 -8.74
C MET A 35 -4.27 2.85 -8.59
N ALA A 36 -3.86 3.34 -7.41
CA ALA A 36 -3.71 4.76 -7.15
C ALA A 36 -2.59 5.38 -8.00
N PHE A 37 -1.48 4.65 -8.20
CA PHE A 37 -0.42 5.07 -9.11
C PHE A 37 -0.92 5.24 -10.54
N SER A 38 -1.72 4.28 -11.01
CA SER A 38 -2.25 4.27 -12.38
C SER A 38 -3.36 5.30 -12.62
N THR A 39 -4.13 5.63 -11.58
CA THR A 39 -5.25 6.58 -11.67
C THR A 39 -4.88 8.00 -11.22
N GLY A 40 -3.79 8.17 -10.48
CA GLY A 40 -3.38 9.44 -9.91
C GLY A 40 -4.28 9.94 -8.78
N THR A 41 -5.04 9.04 -8.12
CA THR A 41 -5.97 9.44 -7.05
C THR A 41 -5.97 8.48 -5.87
N SER A 42 -5.79 9.01 -4.67
CA SER A 42 -6.00 8.29 -3.41
C SER A 42 -7.49 8.10 -3.11
N TRP A 43 -8.30 9.16 -3.18
CA TRP A 43 -9.72 9.12 -2.85
C TRP A 43 -10.56 8.21 -3.76
N GLY A 44 -10.28 8.19 -5.07
CA GLY A 44 -10.96 7.27 -5.99
C GLY A 44 -10.63 5.82 -5.67
N THR A 45 -9.36 5.55 -5.34
CA THR A 45 -8.92 4.22 -4.92
C THR A 45 -9.54 3.82 -3.59
N PHE A 46 -9.64 4.71 -2.60
CA PHE A 46 -10.34 4.45 -1.33
C PHE A 46 -11.80 4.05 -1.55
N GLY A 47 -12.51 4.82 -2.39
CA GLY A 47 -13.92 4.58 -2.67
C GLY A 47 -14.19 3.19 -3.25
N ILE A 48 -13.23 2.61 -3.97
CA ILE A 48 -13.35 1.30 -4.58
C ILE A 48 -12.79 0.20 -3.67
N MET A 49 -11.60 0.39 -3.11
CA MET A 49 -10.85 -0.66 -2.41
C MET A 49 -11.29 -0.85 -0.96
N LEU A 50 -11.80 0.17 -0.25
CA LEU A 50 -12.22 0.02 1.16
C LEU A 50 -13.44 -0.92 1.31
N PRO A 51 -14.52 -0.79 0.50
CA PRO A 51 -15.61 -1.77 0.56
C PRO A 51 -15.15 -3.18 0.23
N ILE A 52 -14.28 -3.33 -0.78
CA ILE A 52 -13.72 -4.63 -1.18
C ILE A 52 -12.94 -5.26 -0.01
N ALA A 53 -12.09 -4.47 0.66
CA ALA A 53 -11.33 -4.93 1.82
C ALA A 53 -12.24 -5.32 3.00
N GLY A 54 -13.31 -4.55 3.25
CA GLY A 54 -14.30 -4.86 4.28
C GLY A 54 -15.04 -6.17 4.02
N ASP A 55 -15.54 -6.36 2.80
CA ASP A 55 -16.20 -7.58 2.37
C ASP A 55 -15.25 -8.79 2.44
N LEU A 56 -14.00 -8.61 2.02
CA LEU A 56 -12.99 -9.66 2.03
C LEU A 56 -12.65 -10.08 3.46
N ALA A 57 -12.48 -9.14 4.39
CA ALA A 57 -12.26 -9.43 5.79
C ALA A 57 -13.47 -10.18 6.39
N GLY A 58 -14.70 -9.73 6.10
CA GLY A 58 -15.91 -10.40 6.56
C GLY A 58 -16.06 -11.84 6.04
N ALA A 59 -15.51 -12.13 4.86
CA ALA A 59 -15.60 -13.45 4.24
C ALA A 59 -14.39 -14.36 4.50
N THR A 60 -13.26 -13.82 4.99
CA THR A 60 -12.03 -14.59 5.25
C THR A 60 -11.73 -14.67 6.74
N ASP A 61 -11.25 -13.56 7.32
CA ASP A 61 -11.05 -13.40 8.75
C ASP A 61 -11.35 -11.96 9.17
N ILE A 62 -12.38 -11.80 10.01
CA ILE A 62 -12.83 -10.50 10.48
C ILE A 62 -11.77 -9.81 11.36
N ALA A 63 -10.87 -10.56 11.99
CA ALA A 63 -9.77 -10.00 12.77
C ALA A 63 -8.82 -9.14 11.90
N LEU A 64 -8.75 -9.45 10.60
CA LEU A 64 -7.90 -8.75 9.64
C LEU A 64 -8.57 -7.48 9.06
N ILE A 65 -9.79 -7.13 9.45
CA ILE A 65 -10.49 -5.96 8.89
C ILE A 65 -9.68 -4.66 9.05
N LEU A 66 -9.14 -4.38 10.24
CA LEU A 66 -8.34 -3.19 10.49
C LEU A 66 -7.02 -3.21 9.69
N PRO A 67 -6.22 -4.29 9.71
CA PRO A 67 -5.06 -4.44 8.85
C PRO A 67 -5.34 -4.22 7.35
N MET A 68 -6.43 -4.79 6.82
CA MET A 68 -6.78 -4.68 5.40
C MET A 68 -7.22 -3.25 5.03
N LEU A 69 -8.01 -2.59 5.87
CA LEU A 69 -8.40 -1.20 5.65
C LEU A 69 -7.18 -0.26 5.74
N ALA A 70 -6.32 -0.46 6.74
CA ALA A 70 -5.08 0.29 6.88
C ALA A 70 -4.14 0.09 5.67
N ALA A 71 -4.05 -1.14 5.15
CA ALA A 71 -3.30 -1.46 3.95
C ALA A 71 -3.83 -0.74 2.71
N VAL A 72 -5.14 -0.71 2.50
CA VAL A 72 -5.75 0.04 1.39
C VAL A 72 -5.45 1.54 1.52
N LEU A 73 -5.58 2.10 2.73
CA LEU A 73 -5.30 3.50 2.98
C LEU A 73 -3.84 3.84 2.66
N ALA A 74 -2.90 3.07 3.24
CA ALA A 74 -1.47 3.27 3.03
C ALA A 74 -1.07 3.07 1.56
N GLY A 75 -1.59 2.03 0.90
CA GLY A 75 -1.31 1.70 -0.49
C GLY A 75 -1.76 2.81 -1.42
N SER A 76 -3.01 3.28 -1.26
CA SER A 76 -3.53 4.31 -2.17
C SER A 76 -2.79 5.65 -2.01
N VAL A 77 -2.38 6.03 -0.79
CA VAL A 77 -1.56 7.23 -0.57
C VAL A 77 -0.19 7.07 -1.20
N PHE A 78 0.45 5.90 -1.03
CA PHE A 78 1.73 5.60 -1.66
C PHE A 78 1.66 5.74 -3.18
N GLY A 79 0.66 5.12 -3.82
CA GLY A 79 0.53 5.15 -5.28
C GLY A 79 0.24 6.55 -5.82
N ASP A 80 -0.67 7.28 -5.19
CA ASP A 80 -1.01 8.66 -5.55
C ASP A 80 0.22 9.59 -5.45
N HIS A 81 0.99 9.46 -4.35
CA HIS A 81 2.15 10.31 -4.07
C HIS A 81 3.26 10.22 -5.14
N CYS A 82 3.46 9.05 -5.74
CA CYS A 82 4.48 8.87 -6.78
C CYS A 82 3.94 8.83 -8.21
N SER A 83 2.63 9.03 -8.39
CA SER A 83 2.01 9.04 -9.72
C SER A 83 2.36 10.31 -10.51
N PRO A 84 2.81 10.20 -11.78
CA PRO A 84 3.01 11.37 -12.65
C PRO A 84 1.71 12.11 -12.97
N ILE A 85 0.56 11.44 -12.93
CA ILE A 85 -0.71 12.05 -13.34
C ILE A 85 -1.53 12.57 -12.16
N SER A 86 -1.02 12.48 -10.93
CA SER A 86 -1.72 12.98 -9.75
C SER A 86 -1.72 14.51 -9.69
N ASP A 87 -2.89 15.08 -9.38
CA ASP A 87 -3.06 16.52 -9.14
C ASP A 87 -2.11 17.01 -8.04
N THR A 88 -1.89 16.21 -7.01
CA THR A 88 -0.99 16.57 -5.89
C THR A 88 0.47 16.63 -6.34
N THR A 89 0.90 15.69 -7.19
CA THR A 89 2.25 15.67 -7.78
C THR A 89 2.45 16.84 -8.74
N ILE A 90 1.44 17.15 -9.57
CA ILE A 90 1.47 18.29 -10.50
C ILE A 90 1.57 19.61 -9.73
N LEU A 91 0.75 19.81 -8.70
CA LEU A 91 0.77 21.01 -7.88
C LEU A 91 2.07 21.13 -7.06
N SER A 92 2.61 20.02 -6.56
CA SER A 92 3.87 20.00 -5.81
C SER A 92 5.07 20.38 -6.69
N SER A 93 5.17 19.82 -7.91
CA SER A 93 6.22 20.18 -8.86
C SER A 93 6.11 21.63 -9.34
N THR A 94 4.88 22.12 -9.58
CA THR A 94 4.61 23.52 -9.93
C THR A 94 5.01 24.47 -8.78
N GLY A 95 4.63 24.15 -7.55
CA GLY A 95 4.98 24.92 -6.35
C GLY A 95 6.49 24.94 -6.08
N ALA A 96 7.19 23.84 -6.36
CA ALA A 96 8.64 23.72 -6.25
C ALA A 96 9.41 24.35 -7.43
N ARG A 97 8.71 24.81 -8.48
CA ARG A 97 9.28 25.38 -9.72
C ARG A 97 10.30 24.46 -10.40
N CYS A 98 10.08 23.15 -10.33
CA CYS A 98 10.92 22.17 -11.02
C CYS A 98 10.16 21.51 -12.18
N HIS A 99 10.90 20.86 -13.07
CA HIS A 99 10.26 20.05 -14.11
C HIS A 99 9.51 18.87 -13.46
N HIS A 100 8.29 18.65 -13.93
CA HIS A 100 7.38 17.66 -13.37
C HIS A 100 7.99 16.24 -13.33
N MET A 101 8.62 15.79 -14.42
CA MET A 101 9.24 14.47 -14.47
C MET A 101 10.48 14.35 -13.58
N ASP A 102 11.20 15.44 -13.33
CA ASP A 102 12.32 15.46 -12.39
C ASP A 102 11.81 15.30 -10.95
N HIS A 103 10.69 15.96 -10.61
CA HIS A 103 10.03 15.75 -9.33
C HIS A 103 9.63 14.29 -9.13
N VAL A 104 8.93 13.70 -10.10
CA VAL A 104 8.48 12.30 -10.01
C VAL A 104 9.66 11.34 -9.90
N SER A 105 10.65 11.45 -10.79
CA SER A 105 11.79 10.53 -10.84
C SER A 105 12.65 10.58 -9.60
N THR A 106 12.79 11.75 -8.96
CA THR A 106 13.53 11.89 -7.70
C THR A 106 12.76 11.33 -6.50
N GLN A 107 11.42 11.34 -6.52
CA GLN A 107 10.60 10.77 -5.44
C GLN A 107 10.46 9.25 -5.51
N LEU A 108 10.39 8.67 -6.71
CA LEU A 108 10.14 7.23 -6.91
C LEU A 108 11.06 6.31 -6.08
N PRO A 109 12.39 6.52 -6.01
CA PRO A 109 13.27 5.68 -5.19
C PRO A 109 12.88 5.67 -3.71
N TYR A 110 12.52 6.83 -3.14
CA TYR A 110 12.10 6.93 -1.74
C TYR A 110 10.71 6.33 -1.52
N ALA A 111 9.78 6.56 -2.46
CA ALA A 111 8.44 5.99 -2.40
C ALA A 111 8.47 4.46 -2.43
N PHE A 112 9.24 3.85 -3.34
CA PHE A 112 9.41 2.40 -3.41
C PHE A 112 10.14 1.83 -2.18
N ALA A 113 11.12 2.55 -1.66
CA ALA A 113 11.79 2.17 -0.42
C ALA A 113 10.80 2.09 0.75
N MET A 114 9.91 3.08 0.88
CA MET A 114 8.85 3.04 1.88
C MET A 114 7.77 2.00 1.60
N ALA A 115 7.46 1.72 0.33
CA ALA A 115 6.55 0.64 -0.03
C ALA A 115 7.07 -0.73 0.39
N LEU A 116 8.38 -0.97 0.27
CA LEU A 116 9.04 -2.17 0.79
C LEU A 116 8.87 -2.27 2.32
N VAL A 117 9.15 -1.20 3.05
CA VAL A 117 9.00 -1.12 4.51
C VAL A 117 7.57 -1.44 4.94
N SER A 118 6.58 -0.81 4.30
CA SER A 118 5.17 -1.04 4.58
C SER A 118 4.76 -2.47 4.27
N THR A 119 5.25 -3.04 3.17
CA THR A 119 4.97 -4.44 2.80
C THR A 119 5.48 -5.41 3.88
N VAL A 120 6.70 -5.20 4.39
CA VAL A 120 7.23 -6.02 5.50
C VAL A 120 6.37 -5.86 6.76
N GLY A 121 5.96 -4.63 7.09
CA GLY A 121 5.07 -4.37 8.22
C GLY A 121 3.73 -5.10 8.11
N PHE A 122 3.07 -5.06 6.94
CA PHE A 122 1.80 -5.73 6.70
C PHE A 122 1.92 -7.25 6.68
N LEU A 123 3.03 -7.80 6.16
CA LEU A 123 3.30 -9.24 6.24
C LEU A 123 3.49 -9.68 7.70
N ALA A 124 4.33 -8.97 8.46
CA ALA A 124 4.56 -9.27 9.86
C ALA A 124 3.27 -9.15 10.69
N LEU A 125 2.47 -8.11 10.44
CA LEU A 125 1.17 -7.93 11.08
C LEU A 125 0.22 -9.08 10.76
N GLY A 126 0.10 -9.46 9.48
CA GLY A 126 -0.78 -10.54 9.06
C GLY A 126 -0.38 -11.90 9.63
N PHE A 127 0.91 -12.25 9.67
CA PHE A 127 1.33 -13.56 10.20
C PHE A 127 1.33 -13.68 11.73
N THR A 128 1.28 -12.56 12.46
CA THR A 128 1.45 -12.58 13.93
C THR A 128 0.26 -12.01 14.69
N ASP A 129 -0.70 -11.39 14.00
CA ASP A 129 -1.82 -10.64 14.56
C ASP A 129 -1.42 -9.58 15.60
N SER A 130 -0.13 -9.23 15.65
CA SER A 130 0.44 -8.37 16.68
C SER A 130 0.88 -7.05 16.07
N LEU A 131 0.18 -5.98 16.45
CA LEU A 131 0.54 -4.62 16.07
C LEU A 131 1.97 -4.26 16.48
N ALA A 132 2.41 -4.72 17.65
CA ALA A 132 3.77 -4.47 18.14
C ALA A 132 4.80 -5.14 17.23
N VAL A 133 4.58 -6.39 16.82
CA VAL A 133 5.50 -7.10 15.93
C VAL A 133 5.52 -6.47 14.53
N GLY A 134 4.35 -6.12 13.98
CA GLY A 134 4.26 -5.40 12.71
C GLY A 134 5.02 -4.07 12.73
N PHE A 135 4.87 -3.29 13.80
CA PHE A 135 5.58 -2.02 13.98
C PHE A 135 7.10 -2.20 14.13
N ILE A 136 7.54 -3.18 14.91
CA ILE A 136 8.96 -3.51 15.08
C ILE A 136 9.55 -3.95 13.74
N ALA A 137 8.87 -4.84 13.01
CA ALA A 137 9.32 -5.33 11.71
C ALA A 137 9.46 -4.19 10.69
N ALA A 138 8.47 -3.29 10.61
CA ALA A 138 8.54 -2.09 9.77
C ALA A 138 9.69 -1.17 10.19
N SER A 139 9.89 -0.95 11.49
CA SER A 139 10.97 -0.10 12.00
C SER A 139 12.36 -0.67 11.68
N VAL A 140 12.53 -1.99 11.84
CA VAL A 140 13.78 -2.68 11.47
C VAL A 140 14.00 -2.59 9.96
N ALA A 141 12.98 -2.87 9.15
CA ALA A 141 13.07 -2.74 7.69
C ALA A 141 13.43 -1.31 7.26
N PHE A 142 12.85 -0.29 7.90
CA PHE A 142 13.17 1.12 7.66
C PHE A 142 14.64 1.42 7.93
N LEU A 143 15.18 0.98 9.08
CA LEU A 143 16.60 1.18 9.41
C LEU A 143 17.53 0.45 8.43
N LEU A 144 17.16 -0.75 7.97
CA LEU A 144 17.92 -1.51 6.97
C LEU A 144 17.92 -0.78 5.61
N VAL A 145 16.77 -0.25 5.19
CA VAL A 145 16.65 0.56 3.97
C VAL A 145 17.50 1.83 4.08
N CYS A 146 17.38 2.58 5.18
CA CYS A 146 18.17 3.80 5.38
C CYS A 146 19.67 3.53 5.42
N SER A 147 20.10 2.47 6.11
CA SER A 147 21.52 2.08 6.15
C SER A 147 22.04 1.61 4.79
N GLY A 148 21.23 0.86 4.03
CA GLY A 148 21.54 0.46 2.66
C GLY A 148 21.70 1.66 1.72
N LEU A 149 20.75 2.60 1.76
CA LEU A 149 20.82 3.85 0.99
C LEU A 149 22.02 4.71 1.39
N ALA A 150 22.28 4.85 2.69
CA ALA A 150 23.44 5.61 3.19
C ALA A 150 24.76 4.97 2.76
N TRP A 151 24.84 3.64 2.73
CA TRP A 151 26.02 2.93 2.25
C TRP A 151 26.20 3.09 0.73
N LEU A 152 25.13 2.99 -0.05
CA LEU A 152 25.15 3.26 -1.50
C LEU A 152 25.62 4.68 -1.80
N ALA A 153 25.14 5.67 -1.06
CA ALA A 153 25.53 7.07 -1.21
C ALA A 153 26.99 7.35 -0.84
N ARG A 154 27.62 6.49 -0.03
CA ARG A 154 29.03 6.58 0.35
C ARG A 154 29.98 5.83 -0.58
N ARG A 155 29.45 5.07 -1.55
CA ARG A 155 30.30 4.41 -2.55
C ARG A 155 30.86 5.47 -3.51
N PRO A 156 32.19 5.48 -3.73
CA PRO A 156 32.86 6.46 -4.57
C PRO A 156 32.48 6.33 -6.05
#